data_AF-A0A7C5JB64-F1
#
_entry.id   AF-A0A7C5JB64-F1
#
_cell.length_a   1.000
_cell.length_b   1.000
_cell.length_c   1.000
_cell.angle_alpha   90.00
_cell.angle_beta   90.00
_cell.angle_gamma   90.00
#
_symmetry.space_group_name_H-M   'P 1'
#
loop_
_entity.id
_entity.type
_entity.pdbx_description
1 polymer ?
#
loop_
_entity_poly.entity_id
_entity_poly.type
_entity_poly.pdbx_seq_one_letter_code
_entity_poly.pdbx_strand_id
1 'polypeptide(L)' 'MEIDLVGESLKFMVLGMIVVFVFLAVLVQLMKLQAKLIEKYFPEKEPAPVTAKPAVSVVDDKSKMAAIIAAITELKKTKS' A
#
# COMPACT_ATOMS: atom_id res chain seq x y z
N MET A 1 -37.86 -41.60 -1.52
CA MET A 1 -38.20 -40.27 -0.96
C MET A 1 -36.92 -39.61 -0.40
N GLU A 2 -35.76 -39.80 -1.05
CA GLU A 2 -34.43 -39.44 -0.51
C GLU A 2 -33.70 -38.39 -1.37
N ILE A 3 -34.07 -38.28 -2.65
CA ILE A 3 -33.55 -37.26 -3.58
C ILE A 3 -33.84 -35.84 -3.10
N ASP A 4 -34.91 -35.65 -2.33
CA ASP A 4 -35.28 -34.34 -1.77
C ASP A 4 -34.23 -33.82 -0.77
N LEU A 5 -33.74 -34.66 0.15
CA LEU A 5 -32.78 -34.25 1.18
C LEU A 5 -31.37 -33.97 0.62
N VAL A 6 -30.90 -34.81 -0.30
CA VAL A 6 -29.60 -34.60 -0.95
C VAL A 6 -29.66 -33.41 -1.91
N GLY A 7 -30.76 -33.24 -2.64
CA GLY A 7 -30.97 -32.07 -3.49
C GLY A 7 -31.06 -30.77 -2.69
N GLU A 8 -31.70 -30.80 -1.51
CA GLU A 8 -31.84 -29.65 -0.62
C GLU A 8 -30.52 -29.26 0.05
N SER A 9 -29.74 -30.23 0.54
CA SER A 9 -28.39 -29.97 1.07
C SER A 9 -27.43 -29.43 0.02
N LEU A 10 -27.53 -29.87 -1.24
CA LEU A 10 -26.74 -29.30 -2.34
C LEU A 10 -27.10 -27.83 -2.61
N LYS A 11 -28.38 -27.45 -2.53
CA LYS A 11 -28.80 -26.04 -2.63
C LYS A 11 -28.18 -25.20 -1.52
N PHE A 12 -28.16 -25.69 -0.28
CA PHE A 12 -27.53 -24.98 0.83
C PHE A 12 -26.01 -24.85 0.68
N MET A 13 -25.32 -25.86 0.12
CA MET A 13 -23.89 -25.79 -0.18
C MET A 13 -23.59 -24.68 -1.20
N VAL A 14 -24.35 -24.65 -2.30
CA VAL A 14 -24.19 -23.62 -3.36
C VAL A 14 -24.56 -22.24 -2.82
N LEU A 15 -25.64 -22.12 -2.03
CA LEU A 15 -26.05 -20.87 -1.40
C LEU A 15 -24.94 -20.33 -0.48
N GLY A 16 -24.37 -21.17 0.39
CA GLY A 16 -23.28 -20.77 1.27
C GLY A 16 -22.05 -20.28 0.48
N MET A 17 -21.70 -20.98 -0.60
CA MET A 17 -20.58 -20.59 -1.47
C MET A 17 -20.83 -19.21 -2.12
N ILE A 18 -22.03 -18.97 -2.64
CA ILE A 18 -22.40 -17.71 -3.26
C ILE A 18 -22.36 -16.57 -2.25
N VAL A 19 -22.92 -16.76 -1.05
CA VAL A 19 -22.94 -15.72 0.00
C VAL A 19 -21.52 -15.32 0.40
N VAL A 20 -20.63 -16.29 0.63
CA VAL A 20 -19.23 -16.01 0.96
C VAL A 20 -18.53 -15.30 -0.20
N PHE A 21 -18.75 -15.75 -1.44
CA PHE A 21 -18.16 -15.11 -2.62
C PHE A 21 -18.60 -13.66 -2.78
N VAL A 22 -19.91 -13.38 -2.65
CA VAL A 22 -20.47 -12.03 -2.71
C VAL A 22 -19.90 -11.17 -1.57
N PHE A 23 -19.80 -11.71 -0.36
CA PHE A 23 -19.22 -11.00 0.77
C PHE A 23 -17.77 -10.58 0.50
N LEU A 24 -16.93 -11.50 0.03
CA LEU A 24 -15.55 -11.19 -0.35
C LEU A 24 -15.47 -10.19 -1.51
N ALA A 25 -16.32 -10.34 -2.54
CA ALA A 25 -16.37 -9.42 -3.66
C ALA A 25 -16.71 -7.98 -3.21
N VAL A 26 -17.63 -7.83 -2.26
CA VAL A 26 -17.96 -6.54 -1.64
C VAL A 26 -16.77 -5.98 -0.86
N LEU A 27 -16.09 -6.79 -0.04
CA LEU A 27 -14.89 -6.35 0.67
C LEU A 27 -13.79 -5.86 -0.28
N VAL A 28 -13.56 -6.58 -1.37
CA VAL A 28 -12.59 -6.18 -2.41
C VAL A 28 -13.03 -4.87 -3.07
N GLN A 29 -14.32 -4.67 -3.37
CA GLN A 29 -14.83 -3.42 -3.91
C GLN A 29 -14.63 -2.24 -2.94
N LEU A 30 -14.91 -2.43 -1.65
CA LEU A 30 -14.64 -1.40 -0.64
C LEU A 30 -13.15 -1.05 -0.59
N MET A 31 -12.27 -2.05 -0.56
CA MET A 31 -10.82 -1.83 -0.57
C MET A 31 -10.37 -1.05 -1.82
N LYS A 32 -10.92 -1.36 -3.00
CA LYS A 32 -10.64 -0.61 -4.23
C LYS A 32 -11.18 0.82 -4.18
N LEU A 33 -12.34 1.03 -3.56
CA LEU A 33 -12.90 2.36 -3.37
C LEU A 33 -12.03 3.19 -2.42
N GLN A 34 -11.58 2.59 -1.31
CA GLN A 34 -10.63 3.20 -0.39
C GLN A 34 -9.32 3.56 -1.11
N ALA A 35 -8.76 2.65 -1.91
CA ALA A 35 -7.55 2.91 -2.69
C ALA A 35 -7.71 4.09 -3.66
N LYS A 36 -8.83 4.15 -4.41
CA LYS A 36 -9.13 5.29 -5.29
C LYS A 36 -9.35 6.59 -4.55
N LEU A 37 -9.94 6.53 -3.36
CA LEU A 37 -10.15 7.71 -2.52
C LEU A 37 -8.79 8.23 -2.02
N ILE A 38 -7.92 7.34 -1.55
CA ILE A 38 -6.56 7.67 -1.13
C ILE A 38 -5.79 8.30 -2.29
N GLU A 39 -5.76 7.67 -3.47
CA GLU A 39 -5.07 8.20 -4.66
C GLU A 39 -5.58 9.59 -5.07
N LYS A 40 -6.88 9.86 -4.94
CA LYS A 40 -7.49 11.13 -5.32
C LYS A 40 -7.22 12.27 -4.32
N TYR A 41 -7.23 11.99 -3.03
CA TYR A 41 -7.09 13.00 -1.98
C TYR A 41 -5.65 13.14 -1.45
N PHE A 42 -4.89 12.04 -1.50
CA PHE A 42 -3.46 11.97 -1.24
C PHE A 42 -2.80 11.30 -2.44
N PRO A 43 -2.65 12.02 -3.58
CA PRO A 43 -1.86 11.52 -4.67
C PRO A 43 -0.44 11.31 -4.15
N GLU A 44 -0.11 10.05 -3.83
CA GLU A 44 1.28 9.65 -3.69
C GLU A 44 1.92 10.00 -5.02
N LYS A 45 2.81 11.00 -4.96
CA LYS A 45 3.68 11.35 -6.07
C LYS A 45 4.53 10.11 -6.28
N GLU A 46 4.07 9.19 -7.11
CA GLU A 46 4.76 7.92 -7.38
C GLU A 46 6.23 8.27 -7.66
N PRO A 47 7.19 7.82 -6.84
CA PRO A 47 8.54 7.77 -7.34
C PRO A 47 8.47 6.84 -8.55
N ALA A 48 8.91 7.37 -9.70
CA ALA A 48 8.97 6.66 -10.97
C ALA A 48 9.41 5.20 -10.75
N PRO A 49 8.83 4.23 -11.49
CA PRO A 49 9.03 2.81 -11.22
C PRO A 49 10.53 2.55 -11.11
N VAL A 50 10.94 2.09 -9.93
CA VAL A 50 12.31 1.68 -9.65
C VAL A 50 12.63 0.50 -10.55
N THR A 51 13.08 0.81 -11.77
CA THR A 51 13.93 -0.08 -12.55
C THR A 51 15.03 -0.57 -11.62
N ALA A 52 15.15 -1.89 -11.55
CA ALA A 52 16.03 -2.65 -10.69
C ALA A 52 17.28 -1.87 -10.26
N LYS A 53 17.45 -1.74 -8.95
CA LYS A 53 18.61 -1.16 -8.26
C LYS A 53 19.93 -1.47 -8.97
N PRO A 54 20.76 -0.45 -9.22
CA PRO A 54 22.17 -0.58 -8.92
C PRO A 54 22.63 0.51 -7.94
N ALA A 55 23.42 0.08 -6.95
CA ALA A 55 24.38 0.84 -6.16
C ALA A 55 23.96 2.16 -5.50
N VAL A 56 23.77 2.07 -4.17
CA VAL A 56 24.19 3.01 -3.12
C VAL A 56 24.30 4.51 -3.50
N SER A 57 23.40 5.28 -2.91
CA SER A 57 23.32 6.74 -2.85
C SER A 57 24.48 7.41 -2.08
N VAL A 58 25.74 7.12 -2.42
CA VAL A 58 26.92 7.72 -1.76
C VAL A 58 26.99 9.25 -1.94
N VAL A 59 26.33 9.79 -2.97
CA VAL A 59 26.33 11.24 -3.27
C VAL A 59 25.41 12.03 -2.32
N ASP A 60 24.35 11.40 -1.82
CA ASP A 60 23.35 12.05 -0.95
C ASP A 60 23.90 12.21 0.48
N ASP A 61 24.54 11.18 1.02
CA ASP A 61 25.17 11.22 2.34
C ASP A 61 26.28 12.28 2.42
N LYS A 62 27.11 12.40 1.38
CA LYS A 62 28.21 13.37 1.36
C LYS A 62 27.69 14.82 1.33
N SER A 63 26.60 15.05 0.60
CA SER A 63 25.96 16.36 0.50
C SER A 63 25.27 16.74 1.82
N LYS A 64 24.59 15.79 2.47
CA LYS A 64 23.99 15.96 3.80
C LYS A 64 25.05 16.26 4.86
N MET A 65 26.14 15.50 4.87
CA MET A 65 27.26 15.73 5.78
C MET A 65 27.91 17.09 5.57
N ALA A 66 28.10 17.53 4.32
CA ALA A 66 28.62 18.86 4.01
C ALA A 66 27.70 19.98 4.53
N ALA A 67 26.38 19.83 4.37
CA ALA A 67 25.40 20.79 4.88
C ALA A 67 25.42 20.88 6.41
N ILE A 68 25.53 19.73 7.11
CA ILE A 68 25.62 19.69 8.57
C ILE A 68 26.91 20.37 9.06
N ILE A 69 28.05 20.09 8.43
CA ILE A 69 29.35 20.70 8.79
C ILE A 69 29.33 22.22 8.58
N ALA A 70 28.73 22.70 7.48
CA ALA A 70 28.57 24.12 7.20
C ALA A 70 27.74 24.82 8.29
N ALA A 71 26.59 24.23 8.67
CA ALA A 71 25.73 24.77 9.72
C ALA A 71 26.43 24.86 11.09
N ILE A 72 27.21 23.83 11.47
CA ILE A 72 27.97 23.82 12.73
C ILE A 72 29.07 24.89 12.72
N THR A 73 29.73 25.09 11.58
CA THR A 73 30.82 26.08 11.44
C THR A 73 30.29 27.51 11.53
N GLU A 74 29.14 27.80 10.89
CA GLU A 74 28.42 29.08 10.97
C GLU A 74 28.03 29.41 12.42
N LEU A 75 27.48 28.43 13.14
CA LEU A 75 27.07 28.57 14.55
C LEU A 75 28.28 28.88 15.45
N LYS A 76 29.41 28.18 15.25
CA LYS A 76 30.63 28.41 16.03
C LYS A 76 31.22 29.80 15.78
N LYS A 77 31.16 30.28 14.53
CA LYS A 77 31.61 31.63 14.15
C LYS A 77 30.72 32.73 14.70
N THR A 78 29.43 32.46 14.90
CA THR A 78 28.47 33.41 15.49
C THR A 78 28.53 33.45 17.02
N LYS A 79 29.05 32.39 17.65
CA LYS A 79 29.17 32.26 19.11
C LYS A 79 30.56 32.62 19.68
N SER A 80 31.53 32.96 18.81
CA SER A 80 32.82 33.55 19.19
C SER A 80 32.80 35.04 18.88
#